data_AF-A0A4U0PRW7-F1
#
_entry.id   AF-A0A4U0PRW7-F1
#
_cell.length_a   1.000
_cell.length_b   1.000
_cell.length_c   1.000
_cell.angle_alpha   90.00
_cell.angle_beta   90.00
_cell.angle_gamma   90.00
#
_symmetry.space_group_name_H-M   'P 1'
#
loop_
_entity.id
_entity.type
_entity.pdbx_description
1 polymer ?
#
loop_
_entity_poly.entity_id
_entity_poly.type
_entity_poly.pdbx_seq_one_letter_code
_entity_poly.pdbx_strand_id
1 'polypeptide(L)'
;MQRSKLWFALAAWVGGTLHAAPVWQAGQVYQAGDTVTVAGVDYRAQWWTQGQDPARHAGGLGGGQPWLVLDPDQPPLACGDVWRAGRAYAGNAVVSRHGRNYLAHWWTQGQDPEEVAHREVWRDVGACRYVSDYQFTMVARNVTALQFKGETLSAAYRIHVKLPPDFQPDTAYPVLYVLDWALLGSVFTTQYQVLRDAGRIRPLIVVGVDCPDSALACDLRRSRDFSPTFWQAEEDYLQNTDPNLRISGGGPAFLTFLADELAPRIETHYLADATARGLHGTSMSGLFASHALVARPDSFGRYLINSPSLWYDDYSLVTHAQTAPTASFAPVQRAFFSMGAEEGEPYLSDTAAFAALIGAKGVPVAAQVFPGRNHYSAAEVATEAGLLDSYPR
;
A
#
# COMPACT_ATOMS: atom_id res chain seq x y z
N MET A 1 -9.81 -40.50 -42.52
CA MET A 1 -10.38 -39.24 -41.97
C MET A 1 -10.09 -39.18 -40.49
N GLN A 2 -9.15 -38.32 -40.11
CA GLN A 2 -8.48 -38.25 -38.80
C GLN A 2 -9.39 -37.74 -37.68
N ARG A 3 -9.35 -38.43 -36.53
CA ARG A 3 -9.82 -37.92 -35.24
C ARG A 3 -8.71 -37.06 -34.63
N SER A 4 -8.87 -35.74 -34.58
CA SER A 4 -7.96 -34.84 -33.86
C SER A 4 -8.24 -34.91 -32.36
N LYS A 5 -7.37 -35.61 -31.63
CA LYS A 5 -7.26 -35.50 -30.16
C LYS A 5 -6.55 -34.19 -29.86
N LEU A 6 -7.26 -33.19 -29.34
CA LEU A 6 -6.64 -32.04 -28.68
C LEU A 6 -6.06 -32.50 -27.35
N TRP A 7 -4.74 -32.47 -27.25
CA TRP A 7 -4.02 -32.62 -26.00
C TRP A 7 -4.07 -31.28 -25.26
N PHE A 8 -4.86 -31.19 -24.19
CA PHE A 8 -4.65 -30.15 -23.20
C PHE A 8 -3.40 -30.51 -22.41
N ALA A 9 -2.29 -29.83 -22.70
CA ALA A 9 -1.16 -29.80 -21.80
C ALA A 9 -1.60 -29.03 -20.55
N LEU A 10 -1.91 -29.74 -19.47
CA LEU A 10 -1.95 -29.13 -18.14
C LEU A 10 -0.51 -28.65 -17.86
N ALA A 11 -0.26 -27.36 -18.07
CA ALA A 11 0.88 -26.71 -17.44
C ALA A 11 0.60 -26.76 -15.94
N ALA A 12 1.24 -27.72 -15.27
CA ALA A 12 1.31 -27.74 -13.82
C ALA A 12 1.95 -26.43 -13.38
N TRP A 13 1.14 -25.52 -12.86
CA TRP A 13 1.63 -24.40 -12.08
C TRP A 13 2.27 -25.01 -10.84
N VAL A 14 3.58 -25.21 -10.90
CA VAL A 14 4.38 -25.41 -9.70
C VAL A 14 4.29 -24.09 -8.95
N GLY A 15 3.31 -24.00 -8.05
CA GLY A 15 3.33 -23.03 -6.97
C GLY A 15 4.63 -23.26 -6.22
N GLY A 16 5.64 -22.45 -6.52
CA GLY A 16 6.89 -22.46 -5.78
C GLY A 16 6.57 -22.09 -4.33
N THR A 17 6.46 -23.09 -3.47
CA THR A 17 6.58 -22.91 -2.04
C THR A 17 7.91 -22.21 -1.78
N LEU A 18 7.87 -21.03 -1.15
CA LEU A 18 9.05 -20.39 -0.58
C LEU A 18 9.80 -21.46 0.23
N HIS A 19 10.94 -21.91 -0.28
CA HIS A 19 11.82 -22.77 0.50
C HIS A 19 12.38 -21.92 1.63
N ALA A 20 12.20 -22.38 2.86
CA ALA A 20 12.89 -21.83 4.02
C ALA A 20 14.40 -21.84 3.78
N ALA A 21 15.13 -20.83 4.29
CA ALA A 21 16.57 -20.77 4.15
C ALA A 21 17.22 -22.04 4.75
N PRO A 22 18.28 -22.61 4.13
CA PRO A 22 18.94 -23.82 4.63
C PRO A 22 19.59 -23.58 5.99
N VAL A 23 19.64 -24.59 6.85
CA VAL A 23 20.29 -24.48 8.17
C VAL A 23 21.78 -24.17 7.99
N TRP A 24 22.29 -23.17 8.72
CA TRP A 24 23.71 -22.81 8.70
C TRP A 24 24.60 -23.95 9.19
N GLN A 25 25.76 -24.13 8.54
CA GLN A 25 26.76 -25.14 8.86
C GLN A 25 28.14 -24.50 8.98
N ALA A 26 28.78 -24.66 10.13
CA ALA A 26 30.07 -24.02 10.42
C ALA A 26 31.19 -24.36 9.40
N GLY A 27 31.18 -25.59 8.86
CA GLY A 27 32.16 -26.04 7.89
C GLY A 27 31.90 -25.58 6.45
N GLN A 28 30.69 -25.11 6.14
CA GLN A 28 30.32 -24.68 4.80
C GLN A 28 30.85 -23.27 4.51
N VAL A 29 31.37 -23.10 3.30
CA VAL A 29 31.70 -21.78 2.77
C VAL A 29 30.43 -21.16 2.22
N TYR A 30 30.16 -19.92 2.62
CA TYR A 30 29.07 -19.10 2.13
C TYR A 30 29.65 -17.93 1.33
N GLN A 31 29.16 -17.75 0.12
CA GLN A 31 29.39 -16.55 -0.67
C GLN A 31 28.39 -15.47 -0.24
N ALA A 32 28.71 -14.20 -0.47
CA ALA A 32 27.70 -13.17 -0.20
C ALA A 32 26.40 -13.46 -0.96
N GLY A 33 25.27 -13.10 -0.35
CA GLY A 33 23.94 -13.41 -0.87
C GLY A 33 23.40 -14.76 -0.43
N ASP A 34 24.26 -15.72 -0.08
CA ASP A 34 23.80 -17.00 0.44
C ASP A 34 22.97 -16.77 1.70
N THR A 35 21.81 -17.41 1.75
CA THR A 35 20.90 -17.32 2.89
C THR A 35 20.99 -18.56 3.75
N VAL A 36 20.90 -18.38 5.06
CA VAL A 36 20.87 -19.48 6.03
C VAL A 36 19.89 -19.19 7.15
N THR A 37 19.40 -20.22 7.82
CA THR A 37 18.57 -20.09 9.03
C THR A 37 19.33 -20.56 10.27
N VAL A 38 19.22 -19.80 11.37
CA VAL A 38 19.72 -20.16 12.71
C VAL A 38 18.64 -19.84 13.73
N ALA A 39 18.18 -20.86 14.45
CA ALA A 39 17.12 -20.73 15.48
C ALA A 39 15.83 -20.05 14.97
N GLY A 40 15.48 -20.24 13.68
CA GLY A 40 14.27 -19.68 13.07
C GLY A 40 14.42 -18.24 12.58
N VAL A 41 15.63 -17.66 12.65
CA VAL A 41 15.96 -16.36 12.07
C VAL A 41 16.76 -16.59 10.81
N ASP A 42 16.35 -15.97 9.71
CA ASP A 42 17.05 -16.05 8.44
C ASP A 42 18.11 -14.95 8.33
N TYR A 43 19.24 -15.28 7.72
CA TYR A 43 20.38 -14.40 7.55
C TYR A 43 20.86 -14.46 6.12
N ARG A 44 21.45 -13.38 5.64
CA ARG A 44 22.12 -13.31 4.34
C ARG A 44 23.59 -12.97 4.53
N ALA A 45 24.49 -13.75 3.93
CA ALA A 45 25.91 -13.45 3.95
C ALA A 45 26.16 -12.11 3.22
N GLN A 46 26.90 -11.20 3.85
CA GLN A 46 27.26 -9.88 3.31
C GLN A 46 28.53 -9.95 2.44
N TRP A 47 29.39 -10.95 2.67
CA TRP A 47 30.55 -11.31 1.85
C TRP A 47 30.90 -12.79 2.06
N TRP A 48 32.01 -13.25 1.47
CA TRP A 48 32.54 -14.59 1.72
C TRP A 48 32.71 -14.82 3.23
N THR A 49 32.19 -15.93 3.75
CA THR A 49 32.35 -16.29 5.15
C THR A 49 32.34 -17.80 5.35
N GLN A 50 33.08 -18.27 6.35
CA GLN A 50 33.10 -19.66 6.80
C GLN A 50 33.29 -19.68 8.31
N GLY A 51 32.54 -20.53 9.02
CA GLY A 51 32.67 -20.70 10.48
C GLY A 51 32.17 -19.54 11.34
N GLN A 52 31.84 -18.37 10.77
CA GLN A 52 31.27 -17.25 11.50
C GLN A 52 29.77 -17.46 11.68
N ASP A 53 29.34 -17.75 12.91
CA ASP A 53 27.93 -18.01 13.26
C ASP A 53 27.05 -16.76 13.01
N PRO A 54 26.00 -16.85 12.18
CA PRO A 54 25.09 -15.74 11.89
C PRO A 54 24.46 -15.10 13.10
N ALA A 55 24.10 -15.88 14.13
CA ALA A 55 23.45 -15.33 15.33
C ALA A 55 24.38 -14.44 16.16
N ARG A 56 25.70 -14.54 15.96
CA ARG A 56 26.73 -13.78 16.70
C ARG A 56 27.47 -12.77 15.84
N HIS A 57 27.43 -12.93 14.53
CA HIS A 57 28.20 -12.14 13.57
C HIS A 57 27.26 -11.50 12.53
N ALA A 58 26.11 -11.03 12.98
CA ALA A 58 25.17 -10.27 12.17
C ALA A 58 25.14 -8.79 12.57
N GLY A 59 24.91 -7.92 11.58
CA GLY A 59 24.80 -6.49 11.79
C GLY A 59 24.13 -5.79 10.61
N GLY A 60 23.73 -4.54 10.81
CA GLY A 60 23.18 -3.71 9.74
C GLY A 60 24.18 -3.51 8.60
N LEU A 61 23.67 -3.07 7.44
CA LEU A 61 24.50 -2.75 6.27
C LEU A 61 25.61 -1.75 6.66
N GLY A 62 26.85 -2.05 6.29
CA GLY A 62 28.02 -1.23 6.64
C GLY A 62 28.55 -1.41 8.07
N GLY A 63 27.94 -2.29 8.88
CA GLY A 63 28.35 -2.58 10.26
C GLY A 63 29.56 -3.51 10.42
N GLY A 64 30.21 -3.92 9.32
CA GLY A 64 31.39 -4.78 9.34
C GLY A 64 31.13 -6.25 9.73
N GLN A 65 29.87 -6.67 9.76
CA GLN A 65 29.47 -8.04 10.12
C GLN A 65 29.20 -8.91 8.87
N PRO A 66 29.66 -10.17 8.85
CA PRO A 66 29.53 -11.06 7.70
C PRO A 66 28.09 -11.49 7.41
N TRP A 67 27.15 -11.33 8.35
CA TRP A 67 25.75 -11.68 8.17
C TRP A 67 24.85 -10.46 8.30
N LEU A 68 23.79 -10.42 7.51
CA LEU A 68 22.68 -9.49 7.62
C LEU A 68 21.47 -10.27 8.13
N VAL A 69 20.84 -9.81 9.21
CA VAL A 69 19.57 -10.39 9.67
C VAL A 69 18.51 -10.08 8.62
N LEU A 70 17.84 -11.11 8.11
CA LEU A 70 16.67 -10.93 7.26
C LEU A 70 15.46 -10.73 8.17
N ASP A 71 14.67 -9.71 7.84
CA ASP A 71 13.43 -9.39 8.53
C ASP A 71 12.45 -10.57 8.31
N PRO A 72 11.96 -11.24 9.37
CA PRO A 72 11.02 -12.36 9.23
C PRO A 72 9.68 -11.94 8.60
N ASP A 73 9.36 -10.65 8.57
CA ASP A 73 8.21 -10.08 7.86
C ASP A 73 8.51 -9.76 6.38
N GLN A 74 9.77 -9.92 5.95
CA GLN A 74 10.21 -9.83 4.56
C GLN A 74 10.53 -11.24 4.04
N PRO A 75 9.80 -11.76 3.04
CA PRO A 75 10.03 -13.12 2.56
C PRO A 75 11.47 -13.28 2.05
N PRO A 76 12.16 -14.38 2.37
CA PRO A 76 13.61 -14.57 2.15
C PRO A 76 14.06 -14.58 0.67
N LEU A 77 13.14 -14.38 -0.27
CA LEU A 77 13.39 -14.25 -1.71
C LEU A 77 12.87 -12.92 -2.32
N ALA A 78 12.53 -11.93 -1.49
CA ALA A 78 12.23 -10.58 -1.97
C ALA A 78 13.46 -10.01 -2.70
N CYS A 79 13.25 -9.55 -3.92
CA CYS A 79 14.22 -8.73 -4.63
C CYS A 79 14.70 -7.57 -3.73
N GLY A 80 15.97 -7.20 -3.83
CA GLY A 80 16.49 -5.99 -3.17
C GLY A 80 15.82 -4.72 -3.69
N ASP A 81 16.17 -3.55 -3.13
CA ASP A 81 15.66 -2.26 -3.60
C ASP A 81 15.82 -2.14 -5.12
N VAL A 82 14.80 -1.67 -5.84
CA VAL A 82 14.92 -1.43 -7.29
C VAL A 82 16.13 -0.51 -7.57
N TRP A 83 17.00 -0.93 -8.49
CA TRP A 83 18.14 -0.11 -8.90
C TRP A 83 17.70 1.15 -9.64
N ARG A 84 18.37 2.27 -9.37
CA ARG A 84 18.10 3.59 -9.95
C ARG A 84 19.42 4.26 -10.28
N ALA A 85 19.61 4.64 -11.54
CA ALA A 85 20.83 5.31 -12.01
C ALA A 85 21.19 6.55 -11.16
N GLY A 86 20.19 7.33 -10.75
CA GLY A 86 20.40 8.54 -9.95
C GLY A 86 20.68 8.32 -8.46
N ARG A 87 20.49 7.11 -7.91
CA ARG A 87 20.67 6.82 -6.48
C ARG A 87 22.10 6.35 -6.21
N ALA A 88 22.72 6.91 -5.18
CA ALA A 88 23.97 6.39 -4.65
C ALA A 88 23.70 5.18 -3.74
N TYR A 89 24.51 4.14 -3.88
CA TYR A 89 24.43 2.91 -3.11
C TYR A 89 25.73 2.72 -2.34
N ALA A 90 25.63 2.35 -1.07
CA ALA A 90 26.78 2.00 -0.25
C ALA A 90 27.37 0.65 -0.69
N GLY A 91 28.63 0.38 -0.32
CA GLY A 91 29.19 -0.96 -0.44
C GLY A 91 28.33 -1.99 0.31
N ASN A 92 28.18 -3.16 -0.29
CA ASN A 92 27.29 -4.25 0.11
C ASN A 92 25.79 -3.93 0.02
N ALA A 93 25.37 -2.83 -0.61
CA ALA A 93 23.97 -2.63 -0.96
C ALA A 93 23.51 -3.75 -1.92
N VAL A 94 22.30 -4.28 -1.68
CA VAL A 94 21.64 -5.22 -2.61
C VAL A 94 20.53 -4.48 -3.33
N VAL A 95 20.64 -4.44 -4.66
CA VAL A 95 19.63 -3.87 -5.54
C VAL A 95 19.04 -4.95 -6.42
N SER A 96 17.87 -4.70 -7.00
CA SER A 96 17.27 -5.58 -7.99
C SER A 96 17.12 -4.89 -9.34
N ARG A 97 17.35 -5.65 -10.42
CA ARG A 97 17.15 -5.24 -11.81
C ARG A 97 16.72 -6.45 -12.64
N HIS A 98 15.68 -6.29 -13.46
CA HIS A 98 15.01 -7.32 -14.26
C HIS A 98 14.96 -8.74 -13.63
N GLY A 99 14.50 -8.82 -12.38
CA GLY A 99 14.31 -10.10 -11.68
C GLY A 99 15.60 -10.77 -11.19
N ARG A 100 16.69 -10.01 -11.06
CA ARG A 100 17.95 -10.46 -10.48
C ARG A 100 18.40 -9.51 -9.38
N ASN A 101 19.06 -10.04 -8.37
CA ASN A 101 19.69 -9.27 -7.31
C ASN A 101 21.17 -9.02 -7.64
N TYR A 102 21.64 -7.82 -7.30
CA TYR A 102 23.02 -7.38 -7.50
C TYR A 102 23.56 -6.79 -6.19
N LEU A 103 24.76 -7.20 -5.81
CA LEU A 103 25.47 -6.68 -4.65
C LEU A 103 26.53 -5.68 -5.09
N ALA A 104 26.49 -4.47 -4.56
CA ALA A 104 27.54 -3.48 -4.76
C ALA A 104 28.81 -3.90 -4.02
N HIS A 105 29.97 -3.95 -4.69
CA HIS A 105 31.25 -4.21 -4.02
C HIS A 105 31.73 -3.01 -3.19
N TRP A 106 31.41 -1.79 -3.63
CA TRP A 106 31.75 -0.53 -2.97
C TRP A 106 30.70 0.53 -3.30
N TRP A 107 30.92 1.76 -2.84
CA TRP A 107 30.04 2.86 -3.16
C TRP A 107 29.89 3.06 -4.68
N THR A 108 28.66 3.17 -5.19
CA THR A 108 28.39 3.26 -6.63
C THR A 108 27.17 4.14 -6.92
N GLN A 109 27.18 4.81 -8.07
CA GLN A 109 26.06 5.61 -8.57
C GLN A 109 26.11 5.63 -10.10
N GLY A 110 24.98 5.36 -10.75
CA GLY A 110 24.85 5.42 -12.21
C GLY A 110 25.36 4.19 -12.96
N GLN A 111 26.25 3.38 -12.39
CA GLN A 111 26.67 2.12 -13.02
C GLN A 111 25.53 1.10 -12.99
N ASP A 112 25.04 0.73 -14.16
CA ASP A 112 23.98 -0.26 -14.33
C ASP A 112 24.46 -1.69 -13.99
N PRO A 113 23.79 -2.42 -13.07
CA PRO A 113 24.20 -3.75 -12.65
C PRO A 113 24.17 -4.86 -13.71
N GLU A 114 23.41 -4.71 -14.80
CA GLU A 114 23.40 -5.74 -15.86
C GLU A 114 24.45 -5.51 -16.95
N GLU A 115 24.97 -4.30 -17.04
CA GLU A 115 25.99 -4.01 -18.02
C GLU A 115 27.26 -4.79 -17.69
N VAL A 116 27.74 -5.57 -18.66
CA VAL A 116 28.94 -6.39 -18.51
C VAL A 116 30.15 -5.55 -18.09
N ALA A 117 30.18 -4.29 -18.51
CA ALA A 117 31.22 -3.32 -18.18
C ALA A 117 31.28 -2.93 -16.70
N HIS A 118 30.27 -3.29 -15.89
CA HIS A 118 30.17 -2.92 -14.47
C HIS A 118 30.17 -4.13 -13.52
N ARG A 119 30.60 -5.30 -13.98
CA ARG A 119 30.64 -6.53 -13.16
C ARG A 119 31.61 -6.47 -11.99
N GLU A 120 32.60 -5.58 -12.07
CA GLU A 120 33.50 -5.25 -10.96
C GLU A 120 32.80 -4.40 -9.90
N VAL A 121 31.79 -3.61 -10.28
CA VAL A 121 31.00 -2.80 -9.36
C VAL A 121 29.89 -3.63 -8.73
N TRP A 122 29.21 -4.43 -9.55
CA TRP A 122 28.04 -5.21 -9.18
C TRP A 122 28.28 -6.70 -9.35
N ARG A 123 28.12 -7.44 -8.25
CA ARG A 123 28.11 -8.90 -8.29
C ARG A 123 26.68 -9.39 -8.43
N ASP A 124 26.41 -10.13 -9.50
CA ASP A 124 25.16 -10.86 -9.65
C ASP A 124 25.02 -11.90 -8.52
N VAL A 125 23.93 -11.79 -7.77
CA VAL A 125 23.61 -12.61 -6.59
C VAL A 125 22.56 -13.67 -6.92
N GLY A 126 22.10 -13.74 -8.17
CA GLY A 126 21.12 -14.69 -8.65
C GLY A 126 19.76 -14.07 -8.95
N ALA A 127 18.86 -14.92 -9.44
CA ALA A 127 17.48 -14.54 -9.66
C ALA A 127 16.79 -14.20 -8.34
N CYS A 128 15.91 -13.21 -8.37
CA CYS A 128 15.02 -12.86 -7.29
C CYS A 128 13.58 -12.91 -7.79
N ARG A 129 12.62 -13.07 -6.88
CA ARG A 129 11.20 -13.08 -7.24
C ARG A 129 10.49 -12.04 -6.40
N TYR A 130 9.90 -11.04 -7.05
CA TYR A 130 9.00 -10.13 -6.36
C TYR A 130 7.82 -10.94 -5.81
N VAL A 131 7.62 -10.87 -4.50
CA VAL A 131 6.45 -11.45 -3.88
C VAL A 131 5.28 -10.53 -4.20
N SER A 132 4.37 -11.03 -5.04
CA SER A 132 3.28 -10.24 -5.60
C SER A 132 2.15 -9.99 -4.61
N ASP A 133 2.14 -10.66 -3.47
CA ASP A 133 1.13 -10.53 -2.42
C ASP A 133 1.78 -10.81 -1.06
N TYR A 134 1.94 -9.77 -0.26
CA TYR A 134 2.54 -9.87 1.07
C TYR A 134 2.03 -8.75 1.98
N GLN A 135 2.38 -8.82 3.26
CA GLN A 135 2.03 -7.79 4.23
C GLN A 135 3.22 -7.46 5.13
N PHE A 136 3.25 -6.25 5.65
CA PHE A 136 4.19 -5.82 6.69
C PHE A 136 3.51 -4.89 7.68
N THR A 137 4.09 -4.71 8.87
CA THR A 137 3.57 -3.75 9.86
C THR A 137 4.42 -2.48 9.86
N MET A 138 3.77 -1.32 9.91
CA MET A 138 4.45 -0.03 9.99
C MET A 138 3.86 0.81 11.12
N VAL A 139 4.72 1.32 12.00
CA VAL A 139 4.33 2.26 13.05
C VAL A 139 4.38 3.68 12.50
N ALA A 140 3.23 4.35 12.49
CA ALA A 140 3.12 5.75 12.11
C ALA A 140 3.74 6.65 13.18
N ARG A 141 4.63 7.57 12.77
CA ARG A 141 5.33 8.44 13.72
C ARG A 141 4.45 9.55 14.28
N ASN A 142 3.52 10.03 13.46
CA ASN A 142 2.68 11.19 13.80
C ASN A 142 1.29 10.82 14.33
N VAL A 143 0.98 9.53 14.44
CA VAL A 143 -0.30 9.05 14.98
C VAL A 143 -0.12 8.69 16.45
N THR A 144 -0.96 9.27 17.30
CA THR A 144 -0.92 9.00 18.74
C THR A 144 -1.53 7.63 19.05
N ALA A 145 -0.76 6.77 19.74
CA ALA A 145 -1.29 5.55 20.32
C ALA A 145 -2.09 5.88 21.59
N LEU A 146 -3.28 5.27 21.74
CA LEU A 146 -4.15 5.46 22.91
C LEU A 146 -4.36 4.13 23.62
N GLN A 147 -4.19 4.12 24.94
CA GLN A 147 -4.39 2.93 25.78
C GLN A 147 -5.70 3.02 26.55
N PHE A 148 -6.45 1.92 26.55
CA PHE A 148 -7.72 1.75 27.24
C PHE A 148 -7.61 0.57 28.21
N LYS A 149 -8.57 0.43 29.12
CA LYS A 149 -8.63 -0.74 30.02
C LYS A 149 -8.96 -2.00 29.20
N GLY A 150 -7.92 -2.72 28.77
CA GLY A 150 -8.04 -3.98 28.02
C GLY A 150 -7.91 -3.84 26.50
N GLU A 151 -7.75 -2.63 25.97
CA GLU A 151 -7.62 -2.37 24.52
C GLU A 151 -6.55 -1.31 24.24
N THR A 152 -6.00 -1.30 23.02
CA THR A 152 -5.01 -0.29 22.59
C THR A 152 -5.28 0.10 21.15
N LEU A 153 -5.50 1.38 20.91
CA LEU A 153 -5.48 1.98 19.58
C LEU A 153 -4.01 2.27 19.27
N SER A 154 -3.31 1.28 18.72
CA SER A 154 -1.89 1.43 18.40
C SER A 154 -1.66 2.52 17.32
N ALA A 155 -0.40 2.86 17.09
CA ALA A 155 0.03 3.66 15.94
C ALA A 155 0.51 2.77 14.78
N ALA A 156 0.45 1.45 14.93
CA ALA A 156 0.84 0.47 13.92
C ALA A 156 -0.27 0.23 12.89
N TYR A 157 0.08 0.07 11.63
CA TYR A 157 -0.83 -0.33 10.55
C TYR A 157 -0.27 -1.57 9.87
N ARG A 158 -1.15 -2.53 9.58
CA ARG A 158 -0.81 -3.68 8.74
C ARG A 158 -1.03 -3.25 7.30
N ILE A 159 0.02 -3.31 6.49
CA ILE A 159 0.00 -2.87 5.10
C ILE A 159 0.03 -4.11 4.23
N HIS A 160 -1.01 -4.29 3.41
CA HIS A 160 -1.09 -5.32 2.40
C HIS A 160 -0.61 -4.74 1.07
N VAL A 161 0.31 -5.41 0.39
CA VAL A 161 0.79 -4.97 -0.92
C VAL A 161 0.53 -6.05 -1.94
N LYS A 162 -0.16 -5.66 -3.02
CA LYS A 162 -0.40 -6.50 -4.18
C LYS A 162 0.21 -5.86 -5.42
N LEU A 163 1.16 -6.56 -6.03
CA LEU A 163 1.79 -6.15 -7.28
C LEU A 163 0.96 -6.63 -8.47
N PRO A 164 0.98 -5.90 -9.60
CA PRO A 164 0.35 -6.39 -10.83
C PRO A 164 1.04 -7.67 -11.34
N PRO A 165 0.32 -8.51 -12.13
CA PRO A 165 0.90 -9.62 -12.87
C PRO A 165 2.08 -9.14 -13.71
N ASP A 166 3.12 -9.96 -13.76
CA ASP A 166 4.35 -9.67 -14.50
C ASP A 166 5.01 -8.34 -14.09
N PHE A 167 4.86 -7.94 -12.82
CA PHE A 167 5.48 -6.73 -12.26
C PHE A 167 6.95 -6.59 -12.69
N GLN A 168 7.25 -5.46 -13.32
CA GLN A 168 8.58 -5.09 -13.79
C GLN A 168 9.15 -3.98 -12.90
N PRO A 169 10.24 -4.20 -12.19
CA PRO A 169 10.75 -3.26 -11.20
C PRO A 169 11.18 -1.90 -11.76
N ASP A 170 11.54 -1.85 -13.04
CA ASP A 170 11.96 -0.66 -13.78
C ASP A 170 10.77 0.10 -14.40
N THR A 171 9.55 -0.42 -14.27
CA THR A 171 8.32 0.23 -14.73
C THR A 171 7.66 1.02 -13.60
N ALA A 172 7.34 2.30 -13.86
CA ALA A 172 6.58 3.12 -12.92
C ALA A 172 5.08 2.77 -12.97
N TYR A 173 4.59 2.10 -11.93
CA TYR A 173 3.16 1.78 -11.79
C TYR A 173 2.43 2.83 -10.96
N PRO A 174 1.16 3.15 -11.28
CA PRO A 174 0.30 3.85 -10.34
C PRO A 174 0.07 3.00 -9.08
N VAL A 175 -0.21 3.66 -7.96
CA VAL A 175 -0.52 3.01 -6.67
C VAL A 175 -1.91 3.39 -6.23
N LEU A 176 -2.74 2.42 -5.88
CA LEU A 176 -4.04 2.66 -5.25
C LEU A 176 -4.00 2.23 -3.78
N TYR A 177 -4.13 3.20 -2.88
CA TYR A 177 -4.27 2.97 -1.45
C TYR A 177 -5.74 2.70 -1.13
N VAL A 178 -6.01 1.53 -0.54
CA VAL A 178 -7.35 1.05 -0.22
C VAL A 178 -7.52 1.06 1.29
N LEU A 179 -8.37 1.96 1.77
CA LEU A 179 -8.71 2.06 3.19
C LEU A 179 -9.75 0.99 3.57
N ASP A 180 -9.99 0.83 4.87
CA ASP A 180 -10.91 -0.18 5.40
C ASP A 180 -10.58 -1.60 4.90
N TRP A 181 -9.29 -1.95 4.83
CA TRP A 181 -8.88 -3.23 4.22
C TRP A 181 -9.45 -4.44 4.97
N ALA A 182 -9.58 -4.38 6.31
CA ALA A 182 -10.28 -5.39 7.10
C ALA A 182 -11.72 -5.68 6.61
N LEU A 183 -12.42 -4.63 6.16
CA LEU A 183 -13.83 -4.70 5.77
C LEU A 183 -13.99 -4.98 4.26
N LEU A 184 -13.15 -4.36 3.43
CA LEU A 184 -13.31 -4.32 1.98
C LEU A 184 -12.28 -5.15 1.21
N GLY A 185 -11.20 -5.58 1.85
CA GLY A 185 -10.03 -6.16 1.16
C GLY A 185 -10.35 -7.41 0.33
N SER A 186 -11.24 -8.27 0.81
CA SER A 186 -11.66 -9.50 0.10
C SER A 186 -12.48 -9.20 -1.16
N VAL A 187 -13.49 -8.31 -1.04
CA VAL A 187 -14.34 -7.85 -2.14
C VAL A 187 -13.49 -7.09 -3.16
N PHE A 188 -12.67 -6.14 -2.68
CA PHE A 188 -11.76 -5.37 -3.51
C PHE A 188 -10.84 -6.28 -4.31
N THR A 189 -10.17 -7.24 -3.64
CA THR A 189 -9.21 -8.14 -4.29
C THR A 189 -9.88 -8.94 -5.39
N THR A 190 -11.08 -9.46 -5.15
CA THR A 190 -11.83 -10.24 -6.14
C THR A 190 -12.15 -9.42 -7.38
N GLN A 191 -12.67 -8.20 -7.21
CA GLN A 191 -13.04 -7.33 -8.33
C GLN A 191 -11.83 -6.82 -9.11
N TYR A 192 -10.79 -6.42 -8.38
CA TYR A 192 -9.52 -6.03 -8.98
C TYR A 192 -8.97 -7.17 -9.87
N GLN A 193 -8.93 -8.41 -9.35
CA GLN A 193 -8.45 -9.57 -10.11
C GLN A 193 -9.26 -9.83 -11.37
N VAL A 194 -10.59 -9.81 -11.28
CA VAL A 194 -11.47 -10.02 -12.44
C VAL A 194 -11.25 -8.95 -13.52
N LEU A 195 -11.22 -7.66 -13.15
CA LEU A 195 -11.01 -6.57 -14.09
C LEU A 195 -9.62 -6.63 -14.73
N ARG A 196 -8.60 -6.92 -13.93
CA ARG A 196 -7.21 -7.06 -14.35
C ARG A 196 -7.02 -8.20 -15.34
N ASP A 197 -7.56 -9.38 -15.03
CA ASP A 197 -7.42 -10.58 -15.86
C ASP A 197 -8.22 -10.46 -17.17
N ALA A 198 -9.34 -9.72 -17.12
CA ALA A 198 -10.09 -9.33 -18.32
C ALA A 198 -9.41 -8.21 -19.13
N GLY A 199 -8.27 -7.66 -18.67
CA GLY A 199 -7.55 -6.57 -19.33
C GLY A 199 -8.35 -5.26 -19.39
N ARG A 200 -9.30 -5.06 -18.49
CA ARG A 200 -10.19 -3.88 -18.46
C ARG A 200 -9.57 -2.67 -17.77
N ILE A 201 -8.57 -2.92 -16.92
CA ILE A 201 -7.83 -1.89 -16.20
C ILE A 201 -6.33 -1.99 -16.50
N ARG A 202 -5.65 -0.85 -16.42
CA ARG A 202 -4.18 -0.82 -16.52
C ARG A 202 -3.55 -1.48 -15.29
N PRO A 203 -2.34 -2.06 -15.41
CA PRO A 203 -1.60 -2.57 -14.27
C PRO A 203 -1.36 -1.48 -13.21
N LEU A 204 -1.57 -1.82 -11.93
CA LEU A 204 -1.33 -0.94 -10.79
C LEU A 204 -0.91 -1.73 -9.55
N ILE A 205 -0.18 -1.07 -8.64
CA ILE A 205 0.12 -1.58 -7.31
C ILE A 205 -1.08 -1.25 -6.40
N VAL A 206 -1.54 -2.22 -5.64
CA VAL A 206 -2.60 -2.02 -4.64
C VAL A 206 -1.98 -2.09 -3.26
N VAL A 207 -2.26 -1.08 -2.43
CA VAL A 207 -1.80 -1.00 -1.04
C VAL A 207 -3.01 -0.94 -0.12
N GLY A 208 -3.34 -2.06 0.52
CA GLY A 208 -4.37 -2.14 1.54
C GLY A 208 -3.87 -1.64 2.89
N VAL A 209 -4.62 -0.74 3.52
CA VAL A 209 -4.32 -0.23 4.86
C VAL A 209 -5.27 -0.89 5.86
N ASP A 210 -4.68 -1.77 6.68
CA ASP A 210 -5.36 -2.57 7.69
C ASP A 210 -4.87 -2.20 9.10
N CYS A 211 -5.64 -2.62 10.09
CA CYS A 211 -5.34 -2.47 11.50
C CYS A 211 -4.85 -3.82 12.07
N PRO A 212 -3.71 -3.85 12.79
CA PRO A 212 -3.17 -5.09 13.33
C PRO A 212 -3.79 -5.53 14.67
N ASP A 213 -4.66 -4.71 15.26
CA ASP A 213 -5.17 -4.84 16.63
C ASP A 213 -6.48 -5.68 16.70
N SER A 214 -7.16 -5.67 17.85
CA SER A 214 -8.48 -6.30 18.02
C SER A 214 -9.54 -5.62 17.14
N ALA A 215 -10.65 -6.33 16.84
CA ALA A 215 -11.75 -5.76 16.05
C ALA A 215 -12.28 -4.45 16.67
N LEU A 216 -12.46 -4.42 17.99
CA LEU A 216 -12.90 -3.23 18.72
C LEU A 216 -11.88 -2.08 18.60
N ALA A 217 -10.59 -2.36 18.77
CA ALA A 217 -9.55 -1.35 18.60
C ALA A 217 -9.51 -0.81 17.16
N CYS A 218 -9.73 -1.67 16.16
CA CYS A 218 -9.79 -1.28 14.76
C CYS A 218 -11.02 -0.41 14.45
N ASP A 219 -12.19 -0.71 15.03
CA ASP A 219 -13.38 0.13 14.92
C ASP A 219 -13.16 1.52 15.56
N LEU A 220 -12.56 1.59 16.74
CA LEU A 220 -12.25 2.87 17.39
C LEU A 220 -11.19 3.67 16.63
N ARG A 221 -10.17 3.00 16.07
CA ARG A 221 -9.21 3.62 15.16
C ARG A 221 -9.89 4.18 13.93
N ARG A 222 -10.89 3.49 13.38
CA ARG A 222 -11.66 3.97 12.24
C ARG A 222 -12.28 5.34 12.54
N SER A 223 -12.88 5.51 13.71
CA SER A 223 -13.40 6.80 14.17
C SER A 223 -12.30 7.84 14.36
N ARG A 224 -11.13 7.48 14.90
CA ARG A 224 -9.97 8.40 15.02
C ARG A 224 -9.42 8.83 13.67
N ASP A 225 -9.02 7.87 12.85
CA ASP A 225 -8.20 8.05 11.66
C ASP A 225 -9.00 8.64 10.50
N PHE A 226 -10.31 8.38 10.45
CA PHE A 226 -11.15 8.84 9.34
C PHE A 226 -11.99 10.09 9.61
N SER A 227 -11.98 10.61 10.84
CA SER A 227 -12.62 11.87 11.18
C SER A 227 -11.67 13.06 10.93
N PRO A 228 -12.05 14.02 10.07
CA PRO A 228 -11.22 15.19 9.77
C PRO A 228 -11.02 16.13 10.97
N THR A 229 -12.00 16.17 11.85
CA THR A 229 -12.12 17.09 12.97
C THR A 229 -12.63 16.34 14.21
N PHE A 230 -12.33 16.88 15.38
CA PHE A 230 -12.95 16.44 16.61
C PHE A 230 -14.44 16.80 16.58
N TRP A 231 -15.31 15.86 16.90
CA TRP A 231 -16.76 16.10 16.97
C TRP A 231 -17.36 15.41 18.19
N GLN A 232 -18.00 16.19 19.06
CA GLN A 232 -18.54 15.68 20.32
C GLN A 232 -19.58 14.57 20.11
N ALA A 233 -20.40 14.67 19.06
CA ALA A 233 -21.42 13.65 18.79
C ALA A 233 -20.81 12.29 18.41
N GLU A 234 -19.61 12.27 17.81
CA GLU A 234 -18.88 11.02 17.57
C GLU A 234 -18.40 10.41 18.88
N GLU A 235 -17.85 11.22 19.80
CA GLU A 235 -17.47 10.72 21.13
C GLU A 235 -18.67 10.17 21.91
N ASP A 236 -19.81 10.84 21.82
CA ASP A 236 -21.07 10.39 22.45
C ASP A 236 -21.56 9.07 21.83
N TYR A 237 -21.47 8.92 20.51
CA TYR A 237 -21.77 7.67 19.79
C TYR A 237 -20.86 6.51 20.22
N LEU A 238 -19.57 6.80 20.41
CA LEU A 238 -18.57 5.86 20.93
C LEU A 238 -18.72 5.58 22.43
N GLN A 239 -19.66 6.25 23.11
CA GLN A 239 -19.84 6.20 24.57
C GLN A 239 -18.56 6.57 25.33
N ASN A 240 -17.75 7.46 24.76
CA ASN A 240 -16.52 7.89 25.39
C ASN A 240 -16.80 8.96 26.45
N THR A 241 -16.68 8.57 27.71
CA THR A 241 -16.95 9.45 28.86
C THR A 241 -15.70 10.09 29.46
N ASP A 242 -14.51 9.81 28.94
CA ASP A 242 -13.26 10.41 29.45
C ASP A 242 -12.99 11.73 28.72
N PRO A 243 -13.15 12.89 29.39
CA PRO A 243 -12.98 14.19 28.74
C PRO A 243 -11.53 14.49 28.32
N ASN A 244 -10.56 13.72 28.82
CA ASN A 244 -9.14 13.87 28.45
C ASN A 244 -8.75 12.98 27.27
N LEU A 245 -9.61 12.04 26.87
CA LEU A 245 -9.35 11.11 25.79
C LEU A 245 -10.26 11.49 24.62
N ARG A 246 -9.69 12.10 23.58
CA ARG A 246 -10.43 12.39 22.35
C ARG A 246 -10.08 11.36 21.31
N ILE A 247 -11.07 10.65 20.80
CA ILE A 247 -10.85 9.61 19.80
C ILE A 247 -10.92 10.24 18.41
N SER A 248 -11.94 11.03 18.12
CA SER A 248 -12.16 11.70 16.84
C SER A 248 -11.16 12.85 16.57
N GLY A 249 -11.01 13.20 15.29
CA GLY A 249 -10.16 14.28 14.78
C GLY A 249 -8.75 13.87 14.38
N GLY A 250 -8.45 12.58 14.27
CA GLY A 250 -7.14 12.07 13.90
C GLY A 250 -6.81 12.12 12.40
N GLY A 251 -7.77 12.49 11.54
CA GLY A 251 -7.63 12.57 10.09
C GLY A 251 -6.35 13.24 9.59
N PRO A 252 -5.99 14.46 10.03
CA PRO A 252 -4.77 15.13 9.59
C PRO A 252 -3.48 14.34 9.88
N ALA A 253 -3.41 13.68 11.05
CA ALA A 253 -2.26 12.86 11.42
C ALA A 253 -2.19 11.57 10.58
N PHE A 254 -3.35 10.95 10.32
CA PHE A 254 -3.42 9.77 9.46
C PHE A 254 -3.10 10.10 7.99
N LEU A 255 -3.55 11.25 7.48
CA LEU A 255 -3.17 11.74 6.14
C LEU A 255 -1.66 12.00 6.03
N THR A 256 -1.05 12.59 7.06
CA THR A 256 0.41 12.75 7.14
C THR A 256 1.10 11.40 7.07
N PHE A 257 0.64 10.40 7.82
CA PHE A 257 1.18 9.04 7.73
C PHE A 257 1.07 8.47 6.31
N LEU A 258 -0.10 8.53 5.67
CA LEU A 258 -0.29 7.95 4.34
C LEU A 258 0.61 8.61 3.29
N ALA A 259 0.63 9.94 3.23
CA ALA A 259 1.29 10.67 2.16
C ALA A 259 2.79 10.94 2.42
N ASP A 260 3.21 11.07 3.67
CA ASP A 260 4.58 11.49 4.01
C ASP A 260 5.42 10.35 4.59
N GLU A 261 4.81 9.21 4.97
CA GLU A 261 5.51 8.06 5.52
C GLU A 261 5.31 6.79 4.68
N LEU A 262 4.05 6.39 4.47
CA LEU A 262 3.72 5.15 3.75
C LEU A 262 3.99 5.28 2.25
N ALA A 263 3.49 6.32 1.59
CA ALA A 263 3.65 6.48 0.15
C ALA A 263 5.12 6.55 -0.29
N PRO A 264 5.98 7.36 0.35
CA PRO A 264 7.41 7.38 0.02
C PRO A 264 8.09 6.02 0.21
N ARG A 265 7.67 5.21 1.19
CA ARG A 265 8.20 3.86 1.40
C ARG A 265 7.83 2.92 0.25
N ILE A 266 6.56 2.93 -0.16
CA ILE A 266 6.08 2.12 -1.30
C ILE A 266 6.78 2.56 -2.60
N GLU A 267 6.86 3.87 -2.86
CA GLU A 267 7.52 4.42 -4.03
C GLU A 267 9.00 4.09 -4.10
N THR A 268 9.70 4.15 -2.96
CA THR A 268 11.11 3.80 -2.88
C THR A 268 11.33 2.32 -3.17
N HIS A 269 10.49 1.45 -2.62
CA HIS A 269 10.68 0.01 -2.72
C HIS A 269 10.21 -0.58 -4.07
N TYR A 270 9.20 0.02 -4.72
CA TYR A 270 8.59 -0.51 -5.95
C TYR A 270 8.76 0.34 -7.22
N LEU A 271 9.51 1.44 -7.14
CA LEU A 271 9.59 2.44 -8.23
C LEU A 271 8.19 2.89 -8.68
N ALA A 272 7.32 3.17 -7.71
CA ALA A 272 5.97 3.59 -8.04
C ALA A 272 5.93 5.05 -8.51
N ASP A 273 4.97 5.37 -9.38
CA ASP A 273 4.77 6.73 -9.89
C ASP A 273 4.14 7.61 -8.80
N ALA A 274 4.97 8.45 -8.17
CA ALA A 274 4.56 9.38 -7.12
C ALA A 274 3.49 10.38 -7.58
N THR A 275 3.36 10.61 -8.90
CA THR A 275 2.32 11.49 -9.45
C THR A 275 1.00 10.76 -9.66
N ALA A 276 0.99 9.42 -9.69
CA ALA A 276 -0.18 8.59 -10.00
C ALA A 276 -0.69 7.80 -8.79
N ARG A 277 -0.69 8.44 -7.62
CA ARG A 277 -1.31 7.92 -6.39
C ARG A 277 -2.83 8.02 -6.46
N GLY A 278 -3.52 6.97 -6.02
CA GLY A 278 -4.96 6.94 -5.84
C GLY A 278 -5.36 6.59 -4.42
N LEU A 279 -6.51 7.06 -3.97
CA LEU A 279 -7.08 6.75 -2.66
C LEU A 279 -8.52 6.24 -2.83
N HIS A 280 -8.81 5.07 -2.25
CA HIS A 280 -10.12 4.43 -2.28
C HIS A 280 -10.70 4.34 -0.85
N GLY A 281 -11.94 4.80 -0.68
CA GLY A 281 -12.63 4.79 0.61
C GLY A 281 -14.14 4.66 0.46
N THR A 282 -14.78 4.07 1.47
CA THR A 282 -16.24 3.90 1.59
C THR A 282 -16.73 4.39 2.96
N SER A 283 -17.87 5.08 3.03
CA SER A 283 -18.44 5.51 4.32
C SER A 283 -17.50 6.48 5.04
N MET A 284 -17.11 6.21 6.31
CA MET A 284 -16.09 7.00 7.01
C MET A 284 -14.75 7.06 6.27
N SER A 285 -14.27 5.97 5.66
CA SER A 285 -13.04 6.07 4.84
C SER A 285 -13.27 6.88 3.55
N GLY A 286 -14.51 6.97 3.07
CA GLY A 286 -14.93 7.89 2.01
C GLY A 286 -14.94 9.35 2.45
N LEU A 287 -15.38 9.63 3.69
CA LEU A 287 -15.23 10.94 4.34
C LEU A 287 -13.74 11.32 4.44
N PHE A 288 -12.89 10.41 4.90
CA PHE A 288 -11.45 10.64 4.96
C PHE A 288 -10.84 10.87 3.57
N ALA A 289 -11.20 10.07 2.57
CA ALA A 289 -10.70 10.26 1.22
C ALA A 289 -11.13 11.63 0.66
N SER A 290 -12.35 12.07 0.97
CA SER A 290 -12.84 13.42 0.66
C SER A 290 -12.05 14.50 1.43
N HIS A 291 -11.69 14.26 2.68
CA HIS A 291 -10.82 15.13 3.46
C HIS A 291 -9.42 15.25 2.86
N ALA A 292 -8.81 14.13 2.46
CA ALA A 292 -7.51 14.15 1.78
C ALA A 292 -7.57 14.96 0.47
N LEU A 293 -8.64 14.80 -0.31
CA LEU A 293 -8.88 15.56 -1.55
C LEU A 293 -8.98 17.06 -1.31
N VAL A 294 -9.56 17.51 -0.20
CA VAL A 294 -9.77 18.94 0.09
C VAL A 294 -8.60 19.56 0.84
N ALA A 295 -8.08 18.86 1.85
CA ALA A 295 -7.08 19.40 2.78
C ALA A 295 -5.65 19.36 2.23
N ARG A 296 -5.28 18.32 1.47
CA ARG A 296 -4.00 18.21 0.76
C ARG A 296 -4.18 17.61 -0.64
N PRO A 297 -4.73 18.38 -1.60
CA PRO A 297 -5.04 17.88 -2.95
C PRO A 297 -3.81 17.43 -3.76
N ASP A 298 -2.60 17.73 -3.29
CA ASP A 298 -1.31 17.29 -3.83
C ASP A 298 -0.88 15.90 -3.33
N SER A 299 -1.56 15.34 -2.32
CA SER A 299 -1.20 14.05 -1.72
C SER A 299 -1.57 12.86 -2.60
N PHE A 300 -2.70 12.91 -3.30
CA PHE A 300 -3.16 11.87 -4.23
C PHE A 300 -3.75 12.50 -5.49
N GLY A 301 -3.50 11.89 -6.65
CA GLY A 301 -4.02 12.37 -7.93
C GLY A 301 -5.40 11.80 -8.28
N ARG A 302 -5.78 10.64 -7.72
CA ARG A 302 -7.05 9.96 -8.03
C ARG A 302 -7.81 9.60 -6.77
N TYR A 303 -9.13 9.75 -6.79
CA TYR A 303 -9.98 9.43 -5.64
C TYR A 303 -11.17 8.59 -6.08
N LEU A 304 -11.39 7.46 -5.41
CA LEU A 304 -12.55 6.58 -5.60
C LEU A 304 -13.32 6.59 -4.29
N ILE A 305 -14.38 7.40 -4.24
CA ILE A 305 -15.08 7.77 -3.02
C ILE A 305 -16.51 7.23 -3.09
N ASN A 306 -16.81 6.22 -2.27
CA ASN A 306 -18.15 5.63 -2.19
C ASN A 306 -18.86 6.06 -0.90
N SER A 307 -20.11 6.49 -1.03
CA SER A 307 -21.02 6.84 0.07
C SER A 307 -20.32 7.65 1.17
N PRO A 308 -19.66 8.79 0.85
CA PRO A 308 -18.88 9.53 1.84
C PRO A 308 -19.77 10.11 2.95
N SER A 309 -19.37 9.96 4.20
CA SER A 309 -20.10 10.49 5.37
C SER A 309 -19.99 12.01 5.51
N LEU A 310 -20.38 12.77 4.48
CA LEU A 310 -20.22 14.23 4.38
C LEU A 310 -20.97 15.03 5.45
N TRP A 311 -21.97 14.41 6.09
CA TRP A 311 -22.76 14.96 7.20
C TRP A 311 -21.95 15.14 8.49
N TYR A 312 -20.77 14.51 8.59
CA TYR A 312 -19.93 14.57 9.76
C TYR A 312 -19.59 16.02 10.16
N ASP A 313 -19.62 16.30 11.47
CA ASP A 313 -19.26 17.60 12.06
C ASP A 313 -19.97 18.77 11.37
N ASP A 314 -21.30 18.66 11.26
CA ASP A 314 -22.18 19.66 10.66
C ASP A 314 -21.73 20.12 9.25
N TYR A 315 -21.32 19.16 8.42
CA TYR A 315 -20.81 19.38 7.05
C TYR A 315 -19.57 20.28 6.99
N SER A 316 -18.72 20.26 8.01
CA SER A 316 -17.50 21.08 8.08
C SER A 316 -16.56 20.85 6.89
N LEU A 317 -16.45 19.60 6.40
CA LEU A 317 -15.66 19.28 5.21
C LEU A 317 -16.21 19.95 3.94
N VAL A 318 -17.53 19.96 3.75
CA VAL A 318 -18.17 20.62 2.61
C VAL A 318 -17.92 22.13 2.67
N THR A 319 -18.04 22.73 3.85
CA THR A 319 -17.72 24.15 4.08
C THR A 319 -16.26 24.47 3.77
N HIS A 320 -15.33 23.60 4.16
CA HIS A 320 -13.91 23.74 3.81
C HIS A 320 -13.70 23.67 2.29
N ALA A 321 -14.32 22.72 1.60
CA ALA A 321 -14.22 22.59 0.15
C ALA A 321 -14.76 23.83 -0.60
N GLN A 322 -15.84 24.44 -0.09
CA GLN A 322 -16.40 25.66 -0.67
C GLN A 322 -15.40 26.82 -0.64
N THR A 323 -14.73 27.00 0.49
CA THR A 323 -13.79 28.11 0.74
C THR A 323 -12.37 27.85 0.20
N ALA A 324 -12.00 26.59 -0.06
CA ALA A 324 -10.70 26.23 -0.61
C ALA A 324 -10.45 26.88 -2.00
N PRO A 325 -9.26 27.45 -2.26
CA PRO A 325 -8.97 28.09 -3.54
C PRO A 325 -9.01 27.09 -4.70
N THR A 326 -9.66 27.41 -5.82
CA THR A 326 -9.71 26.54 -7.02
C THR A 326 -8.33 26.06 -7.47
N ALA A 327 -7.31 26.93 -7.39
CA ALA A 327 -5.96 26.58 -7.80
C ALA A 327 -5.31 25.45 -6.97
N SER A 328 -5.76 25.19 -5.73
CA SER A 328 -5.19 24.12 -4.90
C SER A 328 -5.52 22.73 -5.44
N PHE A 329 -6.59 22.58 -6.23
CA PHE A 329 -7.05 21.30 -6.79
C PHE A 329 -6.37 20.93 -8.10
N ALA A 330 -5.52 21.79 -8.66
CA ALA A 330 -4.81 21.54 -9.93
C ALA A 330 -4.04 20.20 -9.99
N PRO A 331 -3.46 19.66 -8.89
CA PRO A 331 -2.80 18.35 -8.91
C PRO A 331 -3.76 17.15 -9.02
N VAL A 332 -5.06 17.33 -8.74
CA VAL A 332 -6.04 16.24 -8.74
C VAL A 332 -6.42 15.88 -10.18
N GLN A 333 -6.07 14.67 -10.59
CA GLN A 333 -6.29 14.17 -11.95
C GLN A 333 -7.71 13.66 -12.16
N ARG A 334 -8.32 13.07 -11.13
CA ARG A 334 -9.66 12.49 -11.23
C ARG A 334 -10.31 12.24 -9.87
N ALA A 335 -11.61 12.45 -9.77
CA ALA A 335 -12.40 11.97 -8.65
C ALA A 335 -13.66 11.24 -9.14
N PHE A 336 -13.86 10.01 -8.67
CA PHE A 336 -15.04 9.20 -8.89
C PHE A 336 -15.83 9.14 -7.59
N PHE A 337 -17.09 9.60 -7.65
CA PHE A 337 -18.02 9.51 -6.53
C PHE A 337 -19.08 8.45 -6.82
N SER A 338 -19.44 7.65 -5.83
CA SER A 338 -20.55 6.72 -5.98
C SER A 338 -21.39 6.58 -4.73
N MET A 339 -22.62 6.08 -4.89
CA MET A 339 -23.54 5.88 -3.78
C MET A 339 -24.65 4.88 -4.13
N GLY A 340 -25.23 4.20 -3.14
CA GLY A 340 -26.43 3.38 -3.31
C GLY A 340 -27.70 4.23 -3.34
N ALA A 341 -28.62 3.93 -4.27
CA ALA A 341 -29.89 4.66 -4.38
C ALA A 341 -30.80 4.53 -3.14
N GLU A 342 -30.70 3.43 -2.39
CA GLU A 342 -31.54 3.16 -1.21
C GLU A 342 -30.99 3.81 0.07
N GLU A 343 -29.82 4.44 0.02
CA GLU A 343 -29.34 5.26 1.13
C GLU A 343 -30.20 6.52 1.33
N GLY A 344 -30.89 6.97 0.27
CA GLY A 344 -31.90 8.02 0.34
C GLY A 344 -31.36 9.44 0.53
N GLU A 345 -32.29 10.37 0.71
CA GLU A 345 -32.00 11.79 0.95
C GLU A 345 -31.82 12.07 2.46
N PRO A 346 -30.97 13.05 2.84
CA PRO A 346 -30.25 14.00 1.97
C PRO A 346 -28.94 13.45 1.38
N TYR A 347 -28.51 12.24 1.76
CA TYR A 347 -27.17 11.75 1.43
C TYR A 347 -26.89 11.69 -0.09
N LEU A 348 -27.91 11.38 -0.89
CA LEU A 348 -27.80 11.35 -2.36
C LEU A 348 -27.53 12.74 -2.91
N SER A 349 -28.34 13.71 -2.52
CA SER A 349 -28.15 15.10 -2.94
C SER A 349 -26.86 15.71 -2.38
N ASP A 350 -26.46 15.37 -1.15
CA ASP A 350 -25.19 15.83 -0.55
C ASP A 350 -23.98 15.32 -1.34
N THR A 351 -23.96 14.02 -1.68
CA THR A 351 -22.86 13.43 -2.46
C THR A 351 -22.80 14.01 -3.86
N ALA A 352 -23.95 14.20 -4.52
CA ALA A 352 -24.01 14.82 -5.84
C ALA A 352 -23.58 16.29 -5.81
N ALA A 353 -24.00 17.05 -4.79
CA ALA A 353 -23.63 18.45 -4.62
C ALA A 353 -22.13 18.61 -4.34
N PHE A 354 -21.55 17.73 -3.51
CA PHE A 354 -20.12 17.73 -3.25
C PHE A 354 -19.31 17.36 -4.51
N ALA A 355 -19.75 16.34 -5.26
CA ALA A 355 -19.13 15.98 -6.54
C ALA A 355 -19.16 17.17 -7.53
N ALA A 356 -20.28 17.87 -7.62
CA ALA A 356 -20.41 19.07 -8.45
C ALA A 356 -19.52 20.23 -7.97
N LEU A 357 -19.41 20.43 -6.65
CA LEU A 357 -18.51 21.41 -6.04
C LEU A 357 -17.05 21.13 -6.41
N ILE A 358 -16.59 19.88 -6.29
CA ILE A 358 -15.24 19.48 -6.67
C ILE A 358 -15.02 19.65 -8.19
N GLY A 359 -16.01 19.34 -9.01
CA GLY A 359 -15.99 19.62 -10.45
C GLY A 359 -15.83 21.11 -10.77
N ALA A 360 -16.53 21.99 -10.02
CA ALA A 360 -16.40 23.44 -10.14
C ALA A 360 -15.02 23.97 -9.71
N LYS A 361 -14.24 23.19 -8.95
CA LYS A 361 -12.83 23.47 -8.65
C LYS A 361 -11.87 23.03 -9.78
N GLY A 362 -12.39 22.57 -10.92
CA GLY A 362 -11.60 22.19 -12.10
C GLY A 362 -11.13 20.73 -12.11
N VAL A 363 -11.57 19.92 -11.14
CA VAL A 363 -11.24 18.49 -11.09
C VAL A 363 -12.11 17.71 -12.08
N PRO A 364 -11.56 16.78 -12.87
CA PRO A 364 -12.36 15.85 -13.65
C PRO A 364 -13.15 14.90 -12.74
N VAL A 365 -14.46 15.08 -12.69
CA VAL A 365 -15.37 14.32 -11.82
C VAL A 365 -16.27 13.39 -12.62
N ALA A 366 -16.43 12.16 -12.15
CA ALA A 366 -17.51 11.24 -12.52
C ALA A 366 -18.31 10.87 -11.26
N ALA A 367 -19.62 10.67 -11.41
CA ALA A 367 -20.49 10.28 -10.32
C ALA A 367 -21.44 9.16 -10.75
N GLN A 368 -21.70 8.18 -9.88
CA GLN A 368 -22.60 7.06 -10.17
C GLN A 368 -23.48 6.70 -8.98
N VAL A 369 -24.79 6.65 -9.20
CA VAL A 369 -25.77 6.11 -8.23
C VAL A 369 -26.13 4.70 -8.65
N PHE A 370 -26.10 3.75 -7.71
CA PHE A 370 -26.39 2.34 -7.95
C PHE A 370 -27.85 2.00 -7.58
N PRO A 371 -28.74 1.72 -8.55
CA PRO A 371 -30.13 1.36 -8.26
C PRO A 371 -30.23 0.06 -7.47
N GLY A 372 -31.17 -0.01 -6.51
CA GLY A 372 -31.41 -1.21 -5.69
C GLY A 372 -30.26 -1.56 -4.74
N ARG A 373 -29.37 -0.62 -4.45
CA ARG A 373 -28.27 -0.78 -3.51
C ARG A 373 -28.44 0.16 -2.33
N ASN A 374 -28.29 -0.38 -1.13
CA ASN A 374 -28.12 0.36 0.12
C ASN A 374 -26.63 0.62 0.40
N HIS A 375 -26.32 1.25 1.54
CA HIS A 375 -24.96 1.64 1.94
C HIS A 375 -23.92 0.51 1.81
N TYR A 376 -24.24 -0.68 2.32
CA TYR A 376 -23.30 -1.81 2.33
C TYR A 376 -23.21 -2.49 0.96
N SER A 377 -24.35 -2.73 0.32
CA SER A 377 -24.39 -3.38 -0.99
C SER A 377 -23.90 -2.48 -2.14
N ALA A 378 -23.83 -1.17 -1.94
CA ALA A 378 -23.18 -0.23 -2.85
C ALA A 378 -21.66 -0.42 -2.87
N ALA A 379 -21.04 -0.68 -1.71
CA ALA A 379 -19.61 -0.94 -1.60
C ALA A 379 -19.17 -2.14 -2.47
N GLU A 380 -20.05 -3.14 -2.63
CA GLU A 380 -19.83 -4.30 -3.48
C GLU A 380 -19.72 -3.98 -4.98
N VAL A 381 -20.17 -2.82 -5.45
CA VAL A 381 -20.12 -2.48 -6.89
C VAL A 381 -19.33 -1.20 -7.15
N ALA A 382 -19.12 -0.40 -6.11
CA ALA A 382 -18.36 0.83 -6.16
C ALA A 382 -16.90 0.62 -6.57
N THR A 383 -16.24 -0.41 -6.03
CA THR A 383 -14.85 -0.70 -6.37
C THR A 383 -14.68 -1.01 -7.86
N GLU A 384 -15.51 -1.89 -8.42
CA GLU A 384 -15.47 -2.20 -9.86
C GLU A 384 -15.67 -0.94 -10.72
N ALA A 385 -16.72 -0.17 -10.43
CA ALA A 385 -17.05 1.05 -11.18
C ALA A 385 -15.93 2.09 -11.09
N GLY A 386 -15.40 2.33 -9.89
CA GLY A 386 -14.32 3.28 -9.66
C GLY A 386 -13.01 2.86 -10.34
N LEU A 387 -12.68 1.57 -10.34
CA LEU A 387 -11.50 1.05 -11.05
C LEU A 387 -11.62 1.22 -12.57
N LEU A 388 -12.79 0.94 -13.13
CA LEU A 388 -13.07 1.13 -14.57
C LEU A 388 -13.01 2.60 -14.99
N ASP A 389 -13.50 3.50 -14.14
CA ASP A 389 -13.47 4.94 -14.38
C ASP A 389 -12.06 5.53 -14.26
N SER A 390 -11.34 5.16 -13.21
CA SER A 390 -10.09 5.83 -12.84
C SER A 390 -8.83 5.16 -13.35
N TYR A 391 -8.88 3.88 -13.73
CA TYR A 391 -7.74 3.11 -14.24
C TYR A 391 -8.07 2.30 -15.52
N PRO A 392 -8.81 2.84 -16.51
CA PRO A 392 -9.09 2.08 -17.73
C PRO A 392 -7.80 1.71 -18.48
N ARG A 393 -7.80 0.55 -19.14
CA ARG A 393 -6.73 0.14 -20.06
C ARG A 393 -6.89 0.76 -21.43
#